data_AF-A0A8I1QE47-F1
#
_entry.id   AF-A0A8I1QE47-F1
#
_cell.length_a   1.000
_cell.length_b   1.000
_cell.length_c   1.000
_cell.angle_alpha   90.00
_cell.angle_beta   90.00
_cell.angle_gamma   90.00
#
_symmetry.space_group_name_H-M   'P 1'
#
loop_
_entity.id
_entity.type
_entity.pdbx_description
1 polymer ?
#
loop_
_entity_poly.entity_id
_entity_poly.type
_entity_poly.pdbx_seq_one_letter_code
_entity_poly.pdbx_strand_id
1 'polypeptide(L)' 'MNDLLNLIAVIIVFGVGIWLVNAFIPMPAAIKSLLNILVLIILVIYILQYFDLIQTLLPMPHILKSS' A
#
# COMPACT_ATOMS: atom_id res chain seq x y z
N MET A 1 -0.91 17.64 11.58
CA MET A 1 -1.38 18.08 10.23
C MET A 1 -0.64 17.38 9.09
N ASN A 2 0.26 16.43 9.38
CA ASN A 2 1.08 15.76 8.37
C ASN A 2 0.70 14.28 8.18
N ASP A 3 -0.21 13.75 9.01
CA ASP A 3 -0.61 12.34 9.05
C ASP A 3 -1.49 11.93 7.86
N LEU A 4 -2.38 12.83 7.42
CA LEU A 4 -3.14 12.65 6.18
C LEU A 4 -2.23 12.65 4.94
N LEU A 5 -1.23 13.53 4.91
CA LEU A 5 -0.24 13.56 3.84
C LEU A 5 0.60 12.28 3.82
N ASN A 6 0.97 11.76 5.00
CA ASN A 6 1.70 10.50 5.11
C ASN A 6 0.85 9.31 4.64
N LEU A 7 -0.43 9.25 5.03
CA LEU A 7 -1.37 8.24 4.52
C LEU A 7 -1.46 8.27 2.99
N ILE A 8 -1.69 9.45 2.42
CA ILE A 8 -1.80 9.64 0.97
C ILE A 8 -0.48 9.25 0.29
N ALA A 9 0.67 9.66 0.85
CA ALA A 9 1.99 9.30 0.32
C ALA A 9 2.19 7.77 0.31
N VAL A 10 1.81 7.07 1.38
CA VAL A 10 1.91 5.61 1.42
C VAL A 10 1.02 4.96 0.37
N ILE A 11 -0.23 5.41 0.22
CA ILE A 11 -1.14 4.90 -0.83
C ILE A 11 -0.55 5.11 -2.22
N ILE A 12 0.04 6.28 -2.49
CA ILE A 12 0.70 6.59 -3.76
C ILE A 12 1.91 5.67 -3.97
N VAL A 13 2.75 5.47 -2.96
CA VAL A 13 3.94 4.59 -3.06
C VAL A 13 3.52 3.16 -3.39
N PHE A 14 2.51 2.61 -2.73
CA PHE A 14 1.99 1.28 -3.05
C PHE A 14 1.41 1.22 -4.47
N GLY A 15 0.58 2.20 -4.85
CA GLY A 15 -0.04 2.25 -6.17
C GLY A 15 0.98 2.36 -7.31
N VAL A 16 1.96 3.26 -7.17
CA VAL A 16 3.05 3.43 -8.13
C VAL A 16 3.95 2.18 -8.14
N GLY A 17 4.25 1.60 -6.98
CA GLY A 17 5.05 0.38 -6.88
C GLY A 17 4.47 -0.78 -7.69
N ILE A 18 3.15 -1.00 -7.59
CA ILE A 18 2.47 -2.06 -8.35
C ILE A 18 2.40 -1.73 -9.83
N TRP A 19 2.17 -0.47 -10.16
CA TRP A 19 2.19 -0.03 -11.55
C TRP A 19 3.55 -0.31 -12.19
N LEU A 20 4.65 0.01 -11.50
CA LEU A 20 6.01 -0.29 -11.95
C LEU A 20 6.22 -1.80 -12.11
N VAL A 21 5.82 -2.61 -11.12
CA VAL A 21 5.93 -4.08 -11.22
C VAL A 21 5.18 -4.61 -12.44
N ASN A 22 3.95 -4.13 -12.68
CA ASN A 22 3.15 -4.52 -13.84
C ASN A 22 3.72 -4.01 -15.18
N ALA A 23 4.41 -2.87 -15.18
CA ALA A 23 4.96 -2.24 -16.39
C ALA A 23 6.31 -2.85 -16.80
N PHE A 24 7.18 -3.16 -15.84
CA PHE A 24 8.54 -3.62 -16.09
C PHE A 24 8.68 -5.15 -16.09
N ILE A 25 7.76 -5.87 -15.44
CA ILE A 25 7.79 -7.34 -15.37
C ILE A 25 6.62 -7.90 -16.17
N PRO A 26 6.83 -8.44 -17.38
CA PRO A 26 5.78 -9.12 -18.13
C PRO A 26 5.38 -10.40 -17.38
N MET A 27 4.27 -10.33 -16.64
CA MET A 27 3.78 -11.43 -15.83
C MET A 27 2.78 -12.32 -16.57
N PRO A 28 2.82 -13.64 -16.34
CA PRO A 28 1.73 -14.53 -16.74
C PRO A 28 0.42 -14.13 -16.05
N ALA A 29 -0.72 -14.35 -16.73
CA ALA A 29 -2.04 -13.93 -16.24
C ALA A 29 -2.37 -14.43 -14.83
N ALA A 30 -1.95 -15.67 -14.48
CA ALA A 30 -2.17 -16.25 -13.16
C ALA A 30 -1.45 -15.47 -12.03
N ILE A 31 -0.19 -15.06 -12.26
CA ILE A 31 0.60 -14.31 -11.26
C ILE A 31 0.07 -12.89 -11.12
N LYS A 32 -0.35 -12.27 -12.23
CA LYS A 32 -0.95 -10.93 -12.20
C LYS A 32 -2.21 -10.89 -11.33
N SER A 33 -3.07 -11.91 -11.42
CA SER A 33 -4.27 -12.02 -10.59
C SER A 33 -3.94 -12.15 -9.11
N LEU A 34 -2.99 -13.03 -8.76
CA LEU A 34 -2.49 -13.21 -7.40
C LEU A 34 -1.92 -11.90 -6.82
N LEU A 35 -1.06 -11.21 -7.57
CA LEU A 35 -0.49 -9.94 -7.12
C LEU A 35 -1.57 -8.90 -6.86
N ASN A 36 -2.55 -8.76 -7.76
CA ASN A 36 -3.63 -7.78 -7.60
C ASN A 36 -4.50 -8.06 -6.37
N ILE A 37 -4.78 -9.34 -6.08
CA ILE A 37 -5.52 -9.75 -4.87
C ILE A 37 -4.69 -9.45 -3.62
N LEU A 38 -3.40 -9.79 -3.61
CA LEU A 38 -2.51 -9.53 -2.48
C LEU A 38 -2.41 -8.04 -2.17
N VAL A 39 -2.25 -7.23 -3.20
CA VAL A 39 -2.27 -5.77 -3.13
C VAL A 39 -3.56 -5.25 -2.49
N LEU A 40 -4.70 -5.75 -2.96
CA LEU A 40 -6.00 -5.31 -2.47
C LEU A 40 -6.14 -5.61 -0.97
N ILE A 41 -5.73 -6.80 -0.54
CA ILE A 41 -5.74 -7.20 0.87
C ILE A 41 -4.85 -6.27 1.71
N ILE A 42 -3.63 -6.00 1.25
CA ILE A 42 -2.71 -5.08 1.95
C ILE A 42 -3.33 -3.69 2.07
N LEU A 43 -3.93 -3.18 0.99
CA LEU A 43 -4.55 -1.84 0.96
C LEU A 43 -5.73 -1.75 1.93
N VAL A 44 -6.61 -2.76 1.97
CA VAL A 44 -7.75 -2.81 2.90
C VAL A 44 -7.26 -2.84 4.35
N ILE A 45 -6.29 -3.70 4.67
CA ILE A 45 -5.70 -3.78 6.01
C ILE A 45 -5.06 -2.44 6.41
N TYR A 46 -4.39 -1.75 5.47
CA TYR A 46 -3.77 -0.45 5.73
C TYR A 46 -4.80 0.63 6.08
N ILE A 47 -5.91 0.67 5.33
CA ILE A 47 -7.00 1.62 5.58
C ILE A 47 -7.64 1.34 6.95
N LEU A 48 -7.96 0.08 7.26
CA LEU A 48 -8.57 -0.28 8.55
C LEU A 48 -7.67 0.08 9.75
N GLN A 49 -6.35 -0.15 9.64
CA GLN A 49 -5.40 0.24 10.69
C GLN A 49 -5.30 1.76 10.84
N TYR A 50 -5.40 2.53 9.76
CA TYR A 50 -5.36 4.00 9.83
C TYR A 50 -6.55 4.57 10.61
N PHE A 51 -7.73 3.94 10.49
CA PHE A 51 -8.92 4.31 11.27
C PHE A 51 -8.92 3.72 12.69
N ASP A 52 -7.82 3.09 13.12
CA ASP A 52 -7.68 2.43 14.42
C ASP A 52 -8.74 1.33 14.66
N LEU A 53 -9.33 0.79 13.57
CA LEU A 53 -10.36 -0.27 13.64
C LEU A 53 -9.75 -1.64 13.97
N ILE A 54 -8.46 -1.81 13.69
CA ILE A 54 -7.69 -3.02 13.96
C ILE A 54 -6.29 -2.65 14.47
N GLN A 55 -5.72 -3.50 15.32
CA GLN A 55 -4.35 -3.36 15.79
C GLN A 55 -3.34 -3.33 14.63
N THR A 56 -2.24 -2.59 14.80
CA THR A 56 -1.20 -2.46 13.77
C THR A 56 -0.52 -3.81 13.51
N LEU A 57 -0.94 -4.49 12.45
CA LEU A 57 -0.38 -5.75 11.95
C LEU A 57 0.77 -5.50 10.97
N LEU A 58 0.74 -4.39 10.23
CA LEU A 58 1.79 -4.00 9.30
C LEU A 58 2.50 -2.75 9.84
N PRO A 59 3.83 -2.75 9.92
CA PRO A 59 4.57 -1.57 10.36
C PRO A 59 4.26 -0.41 9.41
N MET A 60 3.71 0.67 9.96
CA MET A 60 3.38 1.87 9.20
C MET A 60 4.69 2.58 8.82
N PRO A 61 5.04 2.67 7.53
CA PRO A 61 6.23 3.41 7.12
C PRO A 61 5.96 4.90 7.33
N HIS A 62 6.74 5.54 8.19
CA HIS A 62 6.68 6.99 8.34
C HIS A 62 7.55 7.63 7.25
N ILE A 63 6.97 7.81 6.05
CA ILE A 63 7.68 8.35 4.89
C ILE A 63 8.02 9.83 5.10
N LEU A 64 7.12 10.56 5.76
CA LEU A 64 7.28 11.97 6.07
C LEU A 64 7.62 12.13 7.54
N LYS A 65 8.91 12.27 7.87
CA LYS A 65 9.35 12.60 9.23
C LYS A 65 8.93 14.03 9.55
N SER A 66 7.86 14.20 10.32
CA SER A 66 7.52 15.51 10.89
C SER A 66 8.59 15.86 11.92
N SER A 67 9.50 16.77 11.56
CA SER A 67 10.32 17.50 12.55
C SER A 67 9.47 18.52 13.29
#